data_AF-A0A7J8CR83-F1
#
_entry.id   AF-A0A7J8CR83-F1
#
_cell.length_a   1.000
_cell.length_b   1.000
_cell.length_c   1.000
_cell.angle_alpha   90.00
_cell.angle_beta   90.00
_cell.angle_gamma   90.00
#
_symmetry.space_group_name_H-M   'P 1'
#
loop_
_entity.id
_entity.type
_entity.pdbx_description
1 polymer ?
#
loop_
_entity_poly.entity_id
_entity_poly.type
_entity_poly.pdbx_seq_one_letter_code
_entity_poly.pdbx_strand_id
1 'polypeptide(L)'
;MGRCSNQLSHPTWANMECLRITLSCPPSKLLTYGSGLNCLLNNRNVSSWPVMLLVDIKVLQSALAAIRHARWFEENASQSTVKVLIRLLKDLRIRFPGFEPLTPWILDLLGHYAVMNNPTRQPLALNVAYRRCLQILAAGLFLPGSMGITDPCESGNFRVHTVMTLEQQDMVCYTAQTLVRILSHGGFRKILGQEGDASYLASEISTWDGVIVTPSEKAYEKPPEKKEGEEEEENTEEPPQGEEEESMETQE
;
A
#
# COMPACT_ATOMS: atom_id res chain seq x y z
N MET A 1 43.64 25.88 17.73
CA MET A 1 43.39 24.90 16.65
C MET A 1 42.75 23.67 17.26
N GLY A 2 41.41 23.66 17.37
CA GLY A 2 40.65 22.57 17.99
C GLY A 2 40.28 21.50 16.95
N ARG A 3 40.58 20.24 17.26
CA ARG A 3 40.14 19.07 16.49
C ARG A 3 38.68 18.77 16.81
N CYS A 4 37.84 18.64 15.79
CA CYS A 4 36.52 18.01 15.91
C CYS A 4 36.60 16.58 15.35
N SER A 5 36.07 15.67 16.15
CA SER A 5 36.12 14.22 16.05
C SER A 5 35.14 13.69 15.00
N ASN A 6 35.59 12.75 14.16
CA ASN A 6 34.74 11.99 13.24
C ASN A 6 33.84 11.02 14.03
N GLN A 7 32.53 11.24 14.03
CA GLN A 7 31.53 10.20 14.29
C GLN A 7 30.99 9.72 12.94
N LEU A 8 31.35 8.49 12.57
CA LEU A 8 30.77 7.75 11.46
C LEU A 8 29.36 7.29 11.86
N SER A 9 28.33 8.00 11.41
CA SER A 9 26.94 7.53 11.48
C SER A 9 26.62 6.61 10.29
N HIS A 10 26.12 5.41 10.59
CA HIS A 10 25.66 4.43 9.61
C HIS A 10 24.67 5.02 8.59
N PRO A 11 24.74 4.64 7.30
CA PRO A 11 23.84 5.19 6.29
C PRO A 11 22.41 4.66 6.50
N THR A 12 21.46 5.59 6.66
CA THR A 12 20.02 5.34 6.61
C THR A 12 19.59 5.03 5.18
N TRP A 13 18.56 4.18 5.02
CA TRP A 13 18.05 3.70 3.73
C TRP A 13 17.79 4.79 2.66
N ALA A 14 17.44 6.01 3.06
CA ALA A 14 17.30 7.17 2.16
C ALA A 14 18.58 7.48 1.36
N ASN A 15 19.76 7.20 1.92
CA ASN A 15 21.04 7.39 1.23
C ASN A 15 21.28 6.35 0.12
N MET A 16 20.65 5.16 0.18
CA MET A 16 20.88 4.12 -0.84
C MET A 16 20.06 4.36 -2.12
N GLU A 17 18.85 4.91 -2.01
CA GLU A 17 18.06 5.35 -3.17
C GLU A 17 18.71 6.59 -3.85
N CYS A 18 19.21 7.54 -3.05
CA CYS A 18 19.98 8.68 -3.54
C CYS A 18 21.29 8.26 -4.23
N LEU A 19 21.98 7.23 -3.71
CA LEU A 19 23.21 6.71 -4.32
C LEU A 19 22.95 6.05 -5.69
N ARG A 20 21.80 5.38 -5.87
CA ARG A 20 21.43 4.75 -7.14
C ARG A 20 21.27 5.76 -8.27
N ILE A 21 20.74 6.95 -7.96
CA ILE A 21 20.62 8.04 -8.94
C ILE A 21 22.00 8.58 -9.33
N THR A 22 22.97 8.62 -8.40
CA THR A 22 24.33 9.11 -8.70
C THR A 22 25.20 8.14 -9.52
N LEU A 23 24.96 6.83 -9.46
CA LEU A 23 25.84 5.83 -10.10
C LEU A 23 25.54 5.61 -11.60
N SER A 24 24.42 6.12 -12.12
CA SER A 24 24.08 6.02 -13.55
C SER A 24 24.55 7.24 -14.38
N CYS A 25 25.17 8.25 -13.76
CA CYS A 25 25.46 9.53 -14.42
C CYS A 25 26.98 9.74 -14.57
N PRO A 26 27.50 10.05 -15.77
CA PRO A 26 28.92 10.29 -15.98
C PRO A 26 29.43 11.53 -15.19
N PRO A 27 30.71 11.54 -14.76
CA PRO A 27 31.25 12.52 -13.80
C PRO A 27 31.17 13.99 -14.24
N SER A 28 31.00 14.25 -15.53
CA SER A 28 30.99 15.59 -16.12
C SER A 28 29.71 16.41 -15.83
N LYS A 29 28.66 15.82 -15.23
CA LYS A 29 27.37 16.49 -14.96
C LYS A 29 27.07 16.76 -13.48
N LEU A 30 27.99 16.45 -12.56
CA LEU A 30 27.76 16.56 -11.12
C LEU A 30 27.74 18.00 -10.58
N LEU A 31 28.44 18.94 -11.22
CA LEU A 31 28.54 20.33 -10.75
C LEU A 31 27.29 21.20 -11.04
N THR A 32 26.46 20.83 -12.01
CA THR A 32 25.22 21.57 -12.36
C THR A 32 23.99 21.11 -11.57
N TYR A 33 24.03 19.92 -10.96
CA TYR A 33 22.91 19.37 -10.19
C TYR A 33 22.81 19.90 -8.75
N GLY A 34 23.93 20.33 -8.16
CA GLY A 34 23.96 20.84 -6.78
C GLY A 34 23.11 22.10 -6.57
N SER A 35 23.00 22.95 -7.59
CA SER A 35 22.19 24.17 -7.56
C SER A 35 20.69 23.90 -7.77
N GLY A 36 20.34 22.80 -8.46
CA GLY A 36 18.95 22.44 -8.77
C GLY A 36 18.21 21.82 -7.59
N LEU A 37 18.89 21.01 -6.77
CA LEU A 37 18.28 20.41 -5.59
C LEU A 37 17.85 21.44 -4.54
N ASN A 38 18.61 22.53 -4.36
CA ASN A 38 18.27 23.58 -3.39
C ASN A 38 17.03 24.38 -3.84
N CYS A 39 16.78 24.47 -5.15
CA CYS A 39 15.57 25.09 -5.71
C CYS A 39 14.34 24.17 -5.64
N LEU A 40 14.51 22.85 -5.74
CA LEU A 40 13.45 21.84 -5.61
C LEU A 40 12.84 21.77 -4.21
N LEU A 41 13.64 22.05 -3.16
CA LEU A 41 13.16 22.07 -1.78
C LEU A 41 12.26 23.27 -1.46
N ASN A 42 12.28 24.34 -2.28
CA ASN A 42 11.71 25.64 -1.90
C ASN A 42 10.62 26.20 -2.83
N ASN A 43 10.26 25.54 -3.93
CA ASN A 43 9.30 26.10 -4.90
C ASN A 43 8.18 25.12 -5.30
N ARG A 44 6.92 25.50 -5.08
CA ARG A 44 5.71 24.65 -5.28
C ARG A 44 5.15 24.64 -6.70
N ASN A 45 5.62 25.49 -7.61
CA ASN A 45 5.00 25.64 -8.94
C ASN A 45 5.83 24.97 -10.04
N VAL A 46 5.31 23.83 -10.53
CA VAL A 46 5.93 22.97 -11.56
C VAL A 46 5.75 23.54 -12.98
N SER A 47 4.88 24.53 -13.16
CA SER A 47 4.39 25.00 -14.48
C SER A 47 5.27 26.01 -15.22
N SER A 48 6.46 26.39 -14.71
CA SER A 48 7.24 27.52 -15.26
C SER A 48 8.71 27.20 -15.63
N TRP A 49 9.10 25.94 -15.81
CA TRP A 49 10.51 25.60 -16.08
C TRP A 49 10.81 25.49 -17.58
N PRO A 50 11.85 26.19 -18.11
CA PRO A 50 12.26 26.09 -19.51
C PRO A 50 12.70 24.67 -19.87
N VAL A 51 12.19 24.21 -21.01
CA VAL A 51 12.26 22.87 -21.58
C VAL A 51 13.69 22.54 -22.05
N MET A 52 14.58 22.10 -21.15
CA MET A 52 15.80 21.42 -21.58
C MET A 52 16.27 20.43 -20.52
N LEU A 53 16.04 19.13 -20.78
CA LEU A 53 16.12 17.96 -19.88
C LEU A 53 14.89 17.76 -18.98
N LEU A 54 13.73 17.62 -19.63
CA LEU A 54 12.47 17.28 -18.95
C LEU A 54 12.55 15.83 -18.46
N VAL A 55 12.95 15.65 -17.21
CA VAL A 55 12.68 14.43 -16.44
C VAL A 55 11.16 14.17 -16.55
N ASP A 56 10.78 12.92 -16.82
CA ASP A 56 9.37 12.53 -16.92
C ASP A 56 8.60 13.06 -15.69
N ILE A 57 7.48 13.72 -15.94
CA ILE A 57 6.64 14.29 -14.89
C ILE A 57 6.24 13.25 -13.84
N LYS A 58 6.06 11.98 -14.24
CA LYS A 58 5.77 10.87 -13.31
C LYS A 58 6.95 10.60 -12.38
N VAL A 59 8.17 10.66 -12.89
CA VAL A 59 9.39 10.47 -12.09
C VAL A 59 9.52 11.62 -11.09
N LEU A 60 9.32 12.86 -11.53
CA LEU A 60 9.35 14.03 -10.64
C LEU A 60 8.27 13.93 -9.54
N GLN A 61 7.04 13.57 -9.91
CA GLN A 61 5.94 13.39 -8.95
C GLN A 61 6.25 12.28 -7.94
N SER A 62 6.81 11.15 -8.39
CA SER A 62 7.21 10.05 -7.50
C SER A 62 8.29 10.47 -6.50
N ALA A 63 9.26 11.29 -6.93
CA ALA A 63 10.31 11.81 -6.06
C ALA A 63 9.73 12.78 -5.01
N LEU A 64 8.82 13.68 -5.41
CA LEU A 64 8.14 14.57 -4.47
C LEU A 64 7.25 13.80 -3.48
N ALA A 65 6.57 12.73 -3.93
CA ALA A 65 5.81 11.84 -3.05
C ALA A 65 6.73 11.14 -2.04
N ALA A 66 7.89 10.62 -2.47
CA ALA A 66 8.86 10.00 -1.59
C ALA A 66 9.37 10.95 -0.48
N ILE A 67 9.55 12.25 -0.79
CA ILE A 67 9.90 13.26 0.22
C ILE A 67 8.77 13.42 1.26
N ARG A 68 7.50 13.46 0.82
CA ARG A 68 6.34 13.54 1.73
C ARG A 68 6.25 12.29 2.61
N HIS A 69 6.40 11.11 2.00
CA HIS A 69 6.38 9.83 2.69
C HIS A 69 7.48 9.75 3.76
N ALA A 70 8.71 10.17 3.42
CA ALA A 70 9.82 10.18 4.36
C ALA A 70 9.54 11.10 5.57
N ARG A 71 9.01 12.30 5.32
CA ARG A 71 8.62 13.23 6.39
C ARG A 71 7.52 12.65 7.28
N TRP A 72 6.46 12.12 6.68
CA TRP A 72 5.37 11.49 7.42
C TRP A 72 5.87 10.31 8.26
N PHE A 73 6.78 9.50 7.70
CA PHE A 73 7.35 8.33 8.37
C PHE A 73 8.20 8.72 9.58
N GLU A 74 8.99 9.79 9.48
CA GLU A 74 9.76 10.32 10.59
C GLU A 74 8.88 10.84 11.72
N GLU A 75 7.81 11.57 11.38
CA GLU A 75 6.90 12.16 12.36
C GLU A 75 5.97 11.11 13.02
N ASN A 76 5.50 10.09 12.29
CA ASN A 76 4.44 9.19 12.75
C ASN A 76 4.88 7.73 12.99
N ALA A 77 5.88 7.24 12.24
CA ALA A 77 6.31 5.84 12.24
C ALA A 77 7.75 5.64 12.77
N SER A 78 8.23 6.55 13.61
CA SER A 78 9.59 6.53 14.18
C SER A 78 9.85 5.36 15.14
N GLN A 79 8.79 4.69 15.62
CA GLN A 79 8.85 3.56 16.55
C GLN A 79 9.62 2.36 16.01
N SER A 80 10.42 1.73 16.87
CA SER A 80 11.28 0.61 16.48
C SER A 80 10.48 -0.61 15.99
N THR A 81 9.40 -0.97 16.67
CA THR A 81 8.52 -2.09 16.30
C THR A 81 7.93 -1.93 14.90
N VAL A 82 7.49 -0.72 14.53
CA VAL A 82 6.96 -0.41 13.19
C VAL A 82 8.03 -0.69 12.13
N LYS A 83 9.25 -0.17 12.34
CA LYS A 83 10.37 -0.38 11.42
C LYS A 83 10.74 -1.86 11.27
N VAL A 84 10.73 -2.63 12.36
CA VAL A 84 10.98 -4.10 12.29
C VAL A 84 9.87 -4.81 11.53
N LEU A 85 8.60 -4.49 11.84
CA LEU A 85 7.45 -5.08 11.17
C LEU A 85 7.48 -4.84 9.67
N ILE A 86 7.75 -3.61 9.23
CA ILE A 86 7.84 -3.26 7.82
C ILE A 86 8.92 -4.07 7.10
N ARG A 87 10.10 -4.28 7.73
CA ARG A 87 11.14 -5.12 7.13
C ARG A 87 10.68 -6.56 6.96
N LEU A 88 9.98 -7.10 7.96
CA LEU A 88 9.39 -8.44 7.87
C LEU A 88 8.31 -8.52 6.79
N LEU A 89 7.49 -7.49 6.61
CA LEU A 89 6.48 -7.44 5.54
C LEU A 89 7.10 -7.33 4.15
N LYS A 90 8.20 -6.58 4.00
CA LYS A 90 8.96 -6.49 2.74
C LYS A 90 9.56 -7.84 2.37
N ASP A 91 10.11 -8.57 3.34
CA ASP A 91 10.58 -9.93 3.16
C ASP A 91 9.43 -10.91 2.82
N LEU A 92 8.30 -10.81 3.52
CA LEU A 92 7.11 -11.60 3.25
C LEU A 92 6.61 -11.40 1.81
N ARG A 93 6.60 -10.16 1.33
CA ARG A 93 6.24 -9.82 -0.07
C ARG A 93 7.13 -10.52 -1.08
N ILE A 94 8.43 -10.64 -0.81
CA ILE A 94 9.38 -11.30 -1.72
C ILE A 94 9.13 -12.81 -1.76
N ARG A 95 8.81 -13.42 -0.62
CA ARG A 95 8.62 -14.87 -0.51
C ARG A 95 7.26 -15.35 -0.99
N PHE A 96 6.22 -14.53 -0.85
CA PHE A 96 4.88 -14.85 -1.32
C PHE A 96 4.49 -13.92 -2.47
N PRO A 97 4.51 -14.38 -3.73
CA PRO A 97 4.22 -13.54 -4.89
C PRO A 97 2.80 -12.98 -4.90
N GLY A 98 1.86 -13.57 -4.14
CA GLY A 98 0.52 -13.02 -3.95
C GLY A 98 0.49 -11.64 -3.29
N PHE A 99 1.58 -11.21 -2.65
CA PHE A 99 1.74 -9.86 -2.10
C PHE A 99 2.54 -8.91 -2.99
N GLU A 100 2.95 -9.34 -4.18
CA GLU A 100 3.65 -8.49 -5.16
C GLU A 100 2.93 -7.13 -5.37
N PRO A 101 1.59 -7.05 -5.48
CA PRO A 101 0.90 -5.77 -5.71
C PRO A 101 1.05 -4.74 -4.57
N LEU A 102 1.47 -5.16 -3.38
CA LEU A 102 1.69 -4.25 -2.26
C LEU A 102 2.93 -3.40 -2.49
N THR A 103 2.73 -2.12 -2.78
CA THR A 103 3.82 -1.16 -2.94
C THR A 103 4.56 -0.93 -1.61
N PRO A 104 5.83 -0.48 -1.63
CA PRO A 104 6.57 -0.18 -0.40
C PRO A 104 5.83 0.80 0.52
N TRP A 105 5.13 1.79 -0.05
CA TRP A 105 4.34 2.75 0.71
C TRP A 105 3.11 2.11 1.37
N ILE A 106 2.40 1.21 0.68
CA ILE A 106 1.29 0.46 1.27
C ILE A 106 1.79 -0.37 2.46
N LEU A 107 2.96 -1.01 2.36
CA LEU A 107 3.55 -1.78 3.45
C LEU A 107 3.94 -0.90 4.64
N ASP A 108 4.48 0.30 4.38
CA ASP A 108 4.84 1.25 5.44
C ASP A 108 3.59 1.70 6.23
N LEU A 109 2.51 2.05 5.51
CA LEU A 109 1.23 2.43 6.11
C LEU A 109 0.55 1.25 6.82
N LEU A 110 0.56 0.05 6.25
CA LEU A 110 0.00 -1.15 6.85
C LEU A 110 0.71 -1.52 8.15
N GLY A 111 2.05 -1.44 8.16
CA GLY A 111 2.85 -1.67 9.36
C GLY A 111 2.56 -0.66 10.46
N HIS A 112 2.49 0.63 10.10
CA HIS A 112 2.09 1.68 11.05
C HIS A 112 0.66 1.46 11.57
N TYR A 113 -0.31 1.19 10.69
CA TYR A 113 -1.71 0.95 11.04
C TYR A 113 -1.85 -0.22 12.01
N ALA A 114 -1.18 -1.35 11.72
CA ALA A 114 -1.27 -2.54 12.57
C ALA A 114 -0.70 -2.30 13.99
N VAL A 115 0.38 -1.53 14.12
CA VAL A 115 1.01 -1.28 15.43
C VAL A 115 0.31 -0.17 16.20
N MET A 116 0.02 0.96 15.55
CA MET A 116 -0.37 2.21 16.22
C MET A 116 -1.89 2.41 16.30
N ASN A 117 -2.67 1.92 15.34
CA ASN A 117 -4.11 2.12 15.33
C ASN A 117 -4.80 1.08 16.22
N ASN A 118 -4.79 1.27 17.54
CA ASN A 118 -5.41 0.37 18.51
C ASN A 118 -6.04 1.16 19.68
N PRO A 119 -7.05 0.62 20.37
CA PRO A 119 -7.73 1.34 21.45
C PRO A 119 -6.81 1.63 22.65
N THR A 120 -5.78 0.80 22.87
CA THR A 120 -4.82 0.98 23.97
C THR A 120 -3.85 2.15 23.74
N ARG A 121 -3.82 2.73 22.53
CA ARG A 121 -2.90 3.84 22.14
C ARG A 121 -1.43 3.59 22.46
N GLN A 122 -1.04 2.32 22.64
CA GLN A 122 0.33 1.89 22.87
C GLN A 122 0.78 1.02 21.71
N PRO A 123 2.07 1.04 21.34
CA PRO A 123 2.57 0.18 20.28
C PRO A 123 2.34 -1.29 20.61
N LEU A 124 1.63 -2.01 19.74
CA LEU A 124 1.46 -3.46 19.90
C LEU A 124 2.82 -4.17 19.80
N ALA A 125 2.96 -5.29 20.52
CA ALA A 125 4.12 -6.16 20.40
C ALA A 125 4.25 -6.71 18.97
N LEU A 126 5.49 -6.94 18.52
CA LEU A 126 5.79 -7.30 17.12
C LEU A 126 5.01 -8.53 16.63
N ASN A 127 4.92 -9.58 17.45
CA ASN A 127 4.18 -10.80 17.15
C ASN A 127 2.68 -10.55 16.98
N VAL A 128 2.10 -9.70 17.84
CA VAL A 128 0.68 -9.32 17.77
C VAL A 128 0.43 -8.49 16.53
N ALA A 129 1.28 -7.50 16.25
CA ALA A 129 1.16 -6.64 15.09
C ALA A 129 1.33 -7.43 13.77
N TYR A 130 2.28 -8.36 13.70
CA TYR A 130 2.48 -9.22 12.52
C TYR A 130 1.26 -10.09 12.23
N ARG A 131 0.72 -10.77 13.25
CA ARG A 131 -0.54 -11.52 13.13
C ARG A 131 -1.69 -10.61 12.68
N ARG A 132 -1.79 -9.43 13.28
CA ARG A 132 -2.82 -8.45 12.97
C ARG A 132 -2.75 -7.99 11.51
N CYS A 133 -1.57 -7.74 10.95
CA CYS A 133 -1.40 -7.40 9.52
C CYS A 133 -2.04 -8.45 8.61
N LEU A 134 -1.78 -9.74 8.87
CA LEU A 134 -2.37 -10.81 8.08
C LEU A 134 -3.89 -10.89 8.28
N GLN A 135 -4.37 -10.72 9.51
CA GLN A 135 -5.80 -10.75 9.82
C GLN A 135 -6.58 -9.63 9.14
N ILE A 136 -6.09 -8.38 9.17
CA ILE A 136 -6.78 -7.26 8.53
C ILE A 136 -6.78 -7.37 7.00
N LEU A 137 -5.70 -7.90 6.41
CA LEU A 137 -5.66 -8.21 4.98
C LEU A 137 -6.65 -9.33 4.63
N ALA A 138 -6.67 -10.41 5.43
CA ALA A 138 -7.59 -11.53 5.24
C ALA A 138 -9.07 -11.15 5.43
N ALA A 139 -9.34 -10.16 6.29
CA ALA A 139 -10.66 -9.57 6.51
C ALA A 139 -11.08 -8.58 5.40
N GLY A 140 -10.24 -8.38 4.38
CA GLY A 140 -10.59 -7.58 3.21
C GLY A 140 -10.33 -6.08 3.36
N LEU A 141 -9.33 -5.65 4.14
CA LEU A 141 -8.99 -4.22 4.26
C LEU A 141 -8.76 -3.55 2.90
N PHE A 142 -8.28 -4.28 1.89
CA PHE A 142 -8.00 -3.77 0.55
C PHE A 142 -8.96 -4.29 -0.53
N LEU A 143 -10.11 -4.86 -0.15
CA LEU A 143 -11.15 -5.26 -1.10
C LEU A 143 -12.04 -4.09 -1.52
N PRO A 144 -12.72 -4.18 -2.68
CA PRO A 144 -13.71 -3.19 -3.08
C PRO A 144 -14.80 -3.04 -2.02
N GLY A 145 -15.22 -1.79 -1.78
CA GLY A 145 -16.16 -1.45 -0.70
C GLY A 145 -15.51 -1.17 0.66
N SER A 146 -14.25 -1.53 0.88
CA SER A 146 -13.53 -1.19 2.11
C SER A 146 -13.12 0.28 2.15
N MET A 147 -13.16 0.89 3.35
CA MET A 147 -12.55 2.20 3.59
C MET A 147 -11.03 2.17 3.37
N GLY A 148 -10.39 1.02 3.55
CA GLY A 148 -8.96 0.83 3.40
C GLY A 148 -8.14 1.74 4.31
N ILE A 149 -6.94 2.09 3.83
CA ILE A 149 -6.09 3.08 4.48
C ILE A 149 -6.07 4.33 3.59
N THR A 150 -6.40 5.47 4.18
CA THR A 150 -6.28 6.77 3.51
C THR A 150 -4.83 7.22 3.50
N ASP A 151 -4.36 7.74 2.36
CA ASP A 151 -3.01 8.28 2.24
C ASP A 151 -2.90 9.60 3.03
N PRO A 152 -2.04 9.69 4.05
CA PRO A 152 -1.85 10.92 4.81
C PRO A 152 -1.01 11.98 4.08
N CYS A 153 -0.34 11.62 2.98
CA CYS A 153 0.55 12.49 2.21
C CYS A 153 -0.09 13.10 0.96
N GLU A 154 -1.30 12.67 0.61
CA GLU A 154 -2.08 13.19 -0.51
C GLU A 154 -3.28 14.02 -0.03
N SER A 155 -3.70 14.99 -0.84
CA SER A 155 -4.87 15.79 -0.54
C SER A 155 -6.16 15.04 -0.88
N GLY A 156 -7.11 14.99 0.07
CA GLY A 156 -8.38 14.29 -0.08
C GLY A 156 -8.35 12.87 0.48
N ASN A 157 -9.49 12.18 0.44
CA ASN A 157 -9.61 10.82 0.99
C ASN A 157 -9.12 9.76 -0.01
N PHE A 158 -7.88 9.88 -0.48
CA PHE A 158 -7.29 8.92 -1.41
C PHE A 158 -7.01 7.58 -0.70
N ARG A 159 -7.59 6.49 -1.20
CA ARG A 159 -7.40 5.15 -0.63
C ARG A 159 -6.21 4.48 -1.30
N VAL A 160 -5.17 4.13 -0.53
CA VAL A 160 -3.90 3.65 -1.12
C VAL A 160 -4.00 2.35 -1.90
N HIS A 161 -5.01 1.52 -1.64
CA HIS A 161 -5.18 0.24 -2.31
C HIS A 161 -5.80 0.34 -3.70
N THR A 162 -6.34 1.50 -4.10
CA THR A 162 -6.95 1.68 -5.43
C THR A 162 -5.92 1.71 -6.55
N VAL A 163 -4.62 1.74 -6.22
CA VAL A 163 -3.54 1.54 -7.20
C VAL A 163 -3.45 0.10 -7.72
N MET A 164 -4.03 -0.86 -6.98
CA MET A 164 -4.08 -2.26 -7.37
C MET A 164 -5.36 -2.57 -8.14
N THR A 165 -5.29 -3.48 -9.11
CA THR A 165 -6.48 -3.97 -9.82
C THR A 165 -7.37 -4.81 -8.90
N LEU A 166 -8.64 -5.01 -9.25
CA LEU A 166 -9.55 -5.84 -8.46
C LEU A 166 -9.05 -7.29 -8.33
N GLU A 167 -8.43 -7.82 -9.39
CA GLU A 167 -7.78 -9.14 -9.39
C GLU A 167 -6.58 -9.19 -8.43
N GLN A 168 -5.77 -8.13 -8.39
CA GLN A 168 -4.65 -8.02 -7.45
C GLN A 168 -5.12 -7.87 -6.00
N GLN A 169 -6.22 -7.15 -5.77
CA GLN A 169 -6.83 -7.01 -4.44
C GLN A 169 -7.32 -8.36 -3.91
N ASP A 170 -7.98 -9.14 -4.75
CA ASP A 170 -8.39 -10.51 -4.42
C ASP A 170 -7.17 -11.41 -4.13
N MET A 171 -6.14 -11.32 -4.98
CA MET A 171 -4.87 -12.03 -4.80
C MET A 171 -4.22 -11.81 -3.44
N VAL A 172 -4.10 -10.55 -3.04
CA VAL A 172 -3.58 -10.18 -1.71
C VAL A 172 -4.46 -10.75 -0.60
N CYS A 173 -5.78 -10.69 -0.76
CA CYS A 173 -6.75 -11.13 0.25
C CYS A 173 -6.71 -12.64 0.46
N TYR A 174 -6.86 -13.46 -0.58
CA TYR A 174 -6.85 -14.91 -0.43
C TYR A 174 -5.48 -15.43 0.03
N THR A 175 -4.37 -14.78 -0.41
CA THR A 175 -3.03 -15.13 0.08
C THR A 175 -2.92 -14.87 1.58
N ALA A 176 -3.40 -13.71 2.05
CA ALA A 176 -3.44 -13.41 3.47
C ALA A 176 -4.32 -14.41 4.26
N GLN A 177 -5.49 -14.78 3.73
CA GLN A 177 -6.39 -15.75 4.36
C GLN A 177 -5.72 -17.12 4.58
N THR A 178 -5.00 -17.62 3.58
CA THR A 178 -4.22 -18.87 3.69
C THR A 178 -3.15 -18.74 4.78
N LEU A 179 -2.37 -17.66 4.76
CA LEU A 179 -1.29 -17.45 5.72
C LEU A 179 -1.78 -17.25 7.16
N VAL A 180 -2.95 -16.61 7.38
CA VAL A 180 -3.57 -16.50 8.71
C VAL A 180 -3.88 -17.87 9.30
N ARG A 181 -4.40 -18.79 8.47
CA ARG A 181 -4.72 -20.15 8.91
C ARG A 181 -3.45 -20.90 9.28
N ILE A 182 -2.43 -20.86 8.42
CA ILE A 182 -1.11 -21.46 8.69
C ILE A 182 -0.47 -20.87 9.97
N LEU A 183 -0.54 -19.56 10.15
CA LEU A 183 0.00 -18.89 11.34
C LEU A 183 -0.74 -19.31 12.64
N SER A 184 -2.00 -19.69 12.53
CA SER A 184 -2.81 -20.17 13.66
C SER A 184 -2.46 -21.61 14.05
N HIS A 185 -2.01 -22.43 13.10
CA HIS A 185 -1.50 -23.78 13.33
C HIS A 185 0.01 -23.84 13.60
N GLY A 186 0.64 -22.71 13.97
CA GLY A 186 2.04 -22.69 14.37
C GLY A 186 3.06 -22.67 13.22
N GLY A 187 2.64 -22.49 11.97
CA GLY A 187 3.53 -22.45 10.79
C GLY A 187 4.37 -21.18 10.65
N PHE A 188 4.63 -20.44 11.73
CA PHE A 188 5.34 -19.16 11.69
C PHE A 188 6.79 -19.28 11.18
N ARG A 189 7.48 -20.40 11.45
CA ARG A 189 8.86 -20.61 10.99
C ARG A 189 8.97 -20.68 9.47
N LYS A 190 8.03 -21.39 8.84
CA LYS A 190 7.88 -21.43 7.37
C LYS A 190 7.47 -20.06 6.83
N ILE A 191 6.48 -19.42 7.45
CA ILE A 191 6.04 -18.06 7.05
C ILE A 191 7.14 -17.01 7.19
N LEU A 192 8.15 -17.19 8.06
CA LEU A 192 9.29 -16.29 8.21
C LEU A 192 10.52 -16.72 7.39
N GLY A 193 10.42 -17.77 6.57
CA GLY A 193 11.52 -18.23 5.71
C GLY A 193 12.68 -18.90 6.46
N GLN A 194 12.47 -19.35 7.70
CA GLN A 194 13.51 -20.03 8.50
C GLN A 194 13.75 -21.48 8.08
N GLU A 195 12.80 -22.09 7.35
CA GLU A 195 12.78 -23.51 7.00
C GLU A 195 12.75 -23.73 5.48
N GLY A 196 13.41 -22.86 4.72
CA GLY A 196 13.51 -22.90 3.26
C GLY A 196 12.40 -22.13 2.54
N ASP A 197 12.21 -22.44 1.26
CA ASP A 197 11.12 -21.87 0.47
C ASP A 197 9.77 -22.28 1.08
N ALA A 198 8.83 -21.33 1.09
CA ALA A 198 7.51 -21.45 1.68
C ALA A 198 6.42 -20.95 0.73
N SER A 199 6.78 -20.56 -0.50
CA SER A 199 5.86 -20.02 -1.51
C SER A 199 4.72 -20.98 -1.83
N TYR A 200 5.00 -22.29 -1.91
CA TYR A 200 4.02 -23.35 -2.15
C TYR A 200 2.88 -23.39 -1.13
N LEU A 201 3.09 -22.88 0.09
CA LEU A 201 2.05 -22.85 1.12
C LEU A 201 0.85 -21.97 0.75
N ALA A 202 1.02 -21.05 -0.20
CA ALA A 202 -0.08 -20.23 -0.70
C ALA A 202 -0.91 -20.93 -1.80
N SER A 203 -0.42 -22.03 -2.38
CA SER A 203 -1.05 -22.72 -3.51
C SER A 203 -1.34 -24.20 -3.28
N GLU A 204 -0.62 -24.86 -2.38
CA GLU A 204 -0.73 -26.28 -2.10
C GLU A 204 -1.36 -26.56 -0.74
N ILE A 205 -2.09 -27.68 -0.67
CA ILE A 205 -2.63 -28.20 0.58
C ILE A 205 -1.48 -28.58 1.50
N SER A 206 -1.53 -28.10 2.74
CA SER A 206 -0.52 -28.40 3.76
C SER A 206 -1.15 -29.01 5.00
N THR A 207 -0.37 -29.82 5.74
CA THR A 207 -0.82 -30.45 6.99
C THR A 207 -0.02 -29.91 8.17
N TRP A 208 -0.73 -29.49 9.22
CA TRP A 208 -0.16 -28.88 10.41
C TRP A 208 -0.78 -29.50 11.64
N ASP A 209 0.00 -30.28 12.39
CA ASP A 209 -0.46 -30.95 13.63
C ASP A 209 -1.79 -31.72 13.45
N GLY A 210 -1.90 -32.46 12.35
CA GLY A 210 -3.11 -33.22 11.99
C GLY A 210 -4.24 -32.41 11.33
N VAL A 211 -4.11 -31.08 11.22
CA VAL A 211 -5.08 -30.21 10.54
C VAL A 211 -4.67 -29.99 9.08
N ILE A 212 -5.59 -30.23 8.16
CA ILE A 212 -5.41 -29.97 6.72
C ILE A 212 -5.79 -28.52 6.44
N VAL A 213 -4.87 -27.74 5.87
CA VAL A 213 -5.09 -26.35 5.47
C VAL A 213 -5.14 -26.29 3.94
N THR A 214 -6.33 -26.09 3.39
CA THR A 214 -6.57 -25.89 1.96
C THR A 214 -6.42 -24.41 1.59
N PRO A 215 -5.51 -24.00 0.70
CA PRO A 215 -5.36 -22.60 0.32
C PRO A 215 -6.66 -21.96 -0.16
N SER A 216 -6.84 -20.68 0.12
CA SER A 216 -7.96 -19.91 -0.40
C SER A 216 -7.74 -19.66 -1.90
N GLU A 217 -8.80 -19.82 -2.68
CA GLU A 217 -8.75 -19.69 -4.14
C GLU A 217 -9.19 -18.29 -4.59
N LYS A 218 -8.90 -17.98 -5.86
CA LYS A 218 -9.31 -16.74 -6.51
C LYS A 218 -10.85 -16.66 -6.57
N ALA A 219 -11.42 -15.58 -6.06
CA ALA A 219 -12.86 -15.31 -6.08
C ALA A 219 -13.25 -14.27 -7.15
N TYR A 220 -12.30 -13.46 -7.63
CA TYR A 220 -12.59 -12.42 -8.61
C TYR A 220 -12.85 -12.99 -10.01
N GLU A 221 -14.05 -12.74 -10.53
CA GLU A 221 -14.43 -13.00 -11.92
C GLU A 221 -14.42 -11.70 -12.73
N LYS A 222 -13.88 -11.75 -13.94
CA LYS A 222 -13.92 -10.58 -14.84
C LYS A 222 -15.36 -10.40 -15.33
N PRO A 223 -15.91 -9.17 -15.30
CA PRO A 223 -17.19 -8.89 -15.94
C PRO A 223 -17.15 -9.31 -17.42
N PRO A 224 -18.23 -9.87 -17.97
CA PRO A 224 -18.30 -10.17 -19.39
C PRO A 224 -18.11 -8.87 -20.18
N GLU A 225 -17.23 -8.90 -21.19
CA GLU A 225 -17.06 -7.77 -22.11
C GLU A 225 -18.40 -7.53 -22.82
N LYS A 226 -19.10 -6.43 -22.48
CA LYS A 226 -20.23 -5.97 -23.29
C LYS A 226 -19.68 -5.67 -24.68
N LYS A 227 -20.11 -6.42 -25.69
CA LYS A 227 -19.88 -6.02 -27.09
C LYS A 227 -20.54 -4.64 -27.26
N GLU A 228 -19.77 -3.66 -27.70
CA GLU A 228 -20.30 -2.35 -28.08
C GLU A 228 -21.37 -2.57 -29.17
N GLY A 229 -22.65 -2.43 -28.84
CA GLY A 229 -23.73 -2.55 -29.83
C GLY A 229 -25.15 -2.86 -29.35
N GLU A 230 -25.41 -3.20 -28.09
CA GLU A 230 -26.78 -3.60 -27.67
C GLU A 230 -27.25 -2.90 -26.39
N GLU A 231 -27.28 -1.56 -26.33
CA GLU A 231 -28.11 -0.83 -25.35
C GLU A 231 -28.61 0.53 -25.93
N GLU A 232 -29.43 0.48 -26.99
CA GLU A 232 -30.42 1.53 -27.27
C GLU A 232 -31.67 0.86 -27.86
N GLU A 233 -32.47 0.19 -27.02
CA GLU A 233 -33.92 -0.02 -27.23
C GLU A 233 -34.47 -0.80 -26.03
N GLU A 234 -34.88 -0.09 -24.97
CA GLU A 234 -36.01 -0.41 -24.09
C GLU A 234 -35.94 0.47 -22.83
N ASN A 235 -36.53 1.67 -22.90
CA ASN A 235 -37.49 2.14 -21.89
C ASN A 235 -38.11 3.46 -22.33
N THR A 236 -39.11 3.37 -23.21
CA THR A 236 -40.13 4.41 -23.33
C THR A 236 -41.27 4.02 -22.40
N GLU A 237 -41.18 4.39 -21.13
CA GLU A 237 -42.36 4.41 -20.25
C GLU A 237 -42.87 5.85 -20.16
N GLU A 238 -44.04 6.08 -20.75
CA GLU A 238 -44.77 7.34 -20.74
C GLU A 238 -45.16 7.77 -19.31
N PRO A 239 -45.17 9.08 -18.98
CA PRO A 239 -45.64 9.55 -17.68
C PRO A 239 -47.18 9.50 -17.61
N PRO A 240 -47.80 9.03 -16.51
CA PRO A 240 -49.24 9.13 -16.34
C PRO A 240 -49.68 10.58 -16.17
N GLN A 241 -50.65 11.00 -17.00
CA GLN A 241 -51.41 12.24 -16.85
C GLN A 241 -52.25 12.19 -15.56
N GLY A 242 -52.37 13.34 -14.90
CA GLY A 242 -52.92 13.46 -13.55
C GLY A 242 -54.43 13.35 -13.42
N GLU A 243 -54.86 13.21 -12.17
CA GLU A 243 -56.18 13.62 -11.69
C GLU A 243 -55.97 14.47 -10.42
N GLU A 244 -56.70 15.60 -10.38
CA GLU A 244 -56.66 16.63 -9.36
C GLU A 244 -57.45 16.26 -8.09
N GLU A 245 -56.96 16.81 -6.98
CA GLU A 245 -57.67 17.26 -5.75
C GLU A 245 -58.75 16.40 -5.08
N GLU A 246 -58.50 16.02 -3.82
CA GLU A 246 -59.47 16.33 -2.76
C GLU A 246 -58.79 16.60 -1.41
N SER A 247 -59.06 17.79 -0.89
CA SER A 247 -58.71 18.31 0.42
C SER A 247 -59.36 17.55 1.57
N MET A 248 -58.64 17.34 2.68
CA MET A 248 -59.24 17.46 4.02
C MET A 248 -58.16 17.59 5.11
N GLU A 249 -58.00 18.81 5.63
CA GLU A 249 -57.38 19.06 6.93
C GLU A 249 -58.29 18.49 8.05
N THR A 250 -57.70 17.86 9.06
CA THR A 250 -58.32 17.75 10.39
C THR A 250 -57.30 18.11 11.45
N GLN A 251 -57.63 19.18 12.19
CA GLN A 251 -56.97 19.62 13.42
C GLN A 251 -57.33 18.69 14.59
N GLU A 252 -56.38 18.52 15.50
CA GLU A 252 -56.59 18.63 16.95
C GLU A 252 -55.53 19.56 17.55
#